data_AF-A0A1G3KDV4-F1
#
_entry.id   AF-A0A1G3KDV4-F1
#
_cell.length_a   1.000
_cell.length_b   1.000
_cell.length_c   1.000
_cell.angle_alpha   90.00
_cell.angle_beta   90.00
_cell.angle_gamma   90.00
#
_symmetry.space_group_name_H-M   'P 1'
#
loop_
_entity.id
_entity.type
_entity.pdbx_description
1 polymer ?
#
loop_
_entity_poly.entity_id
_entity_poly.type
_entity_poly.pdbx_seq_one_letter_code
_entity_poly.pdbx_strand_id
1 'polypeptide(L)'
;MTLLPVLRQALAKLILCVQNLADDDRCCARIDRYLDTVDLQMMAEPIGAGGGEEAARIRQVVAKMQPLTRAILILVVGRKMSVAEVSLRFGMREERVCRHYRAAVGEVTARCDADGVT
;
A
#
# COMPACT_ATOMS: atom_id res chain seq x y z
N MET A 1 24.57 16.39 26.07
CA MET A 1 23.13 16.48 26.39
C MET A 1 22.31 16.18 25.14
N THR A 2 21.82 14.95 24.99
CA THR A 2 21.10 14.43 23.78
C THR A 2 19.70 13.89 24.11
N LEU A 3 19.11 14.33 25.23
CA LEU A 3 17.82 13.82 25.72
C LEU A 3 16.65 14.13 24.79
N LEU A 4 16.62 15.34 24.21
CA LEU A 4 15.55 15.80 23.30
C LEU A 4 15.39 14.96 22.01
N PRO A 5 16.44 14.66 21.24
CA PRO A 5 16.32 13.82 20.06
C PRO A 5 15.95 12.37 20.40
N VAL A 6 16.49 11.82 21.49
CA VAL A 6 16.15 10.46 21.96
C VAL A 6 14.68 10.37 22.38
N LEU A 7 14.17 11.36 23.10
CA LEU A 7 12.76 11.42 23.49
C LEU A 7 11.84 11.54 22.27
N ARG A 8 12.19 12.39 21.30
CA ARG A 8 11.43 12.50 20.04
C ARG A 8 11.37 11.18 19.28
N GLN A 9 12.49 10.47 19.19
CA GLN A 9 12.57 9.19 18.49
C GLN A 9 11.81 8.09 19.25
N ALA A 10 11.88 8.07 20.58
CA ALA A 10 11.10 7.17 21.42
C ALA A 10 9.60 7.43 21.32
N LEU A 11 9.18 8.69 21.32
CA LEU A 11 7.79 9.09 21.16
C LEU A 11 7.26 8.69 19.77
N ALA A 12 8.04 8.92 18.70
CA ALA A 12 7.70 8.51 17.36
C ALA A 12 7.51 6.97 17.26
N LYS A 13 8.42 6.20 17.88
CA LYS A 13 8.30 4.73 17.97
C LYS A 13 7.06 4.29 18.76
N LEU A 14 6.75 4.94 19.87
CA LEU A 14 5.57 4.66 20.68
C LEU A 14 4.28 4.92 19.88
N ILE A 15 4.21 6.07 19.21
CA ILE A 15 3.09 6.44 18.34
C ILE A 15 2.93 5.41 17.23
N LEU A 16 4.03 4.98 16.60
CA LEU A 16 3.99 3.92 15.59
C LEU A 16 3.50 2.59 16.16
N CYS A 17 3.93 2.21 17.38
CA CYS A 17 3.45 1.00 18.03
C CYS A 17 1.95 1.03 18.32
N VAL A 18 1.43 2.16 18.83
CA VAL A 18 -0.01 2.34 19.10
C VAL A 18 -0.80 2.38 17.80
N GLN A 19 -0.28 3.02 16.75
CA GLN A 19 -0.92 3.02 15.44
C GLN A 19 -0.90 1.64 14.78
N ASN A 20 0.10 0.81 15.05
CA ASN A 20 0.13 -0.58 14.59
C ASN A 20 -0.87 -1.50 15.28
N LEU A 21 -1.28 -1.16 16.50
CA LEU A 21 -2.40 -1.83 17.18
C LEU A 21 -3.75 -1.44 16.58
N ALA A 22 -3.79 -0.43 15.71
CA ALA A 22 -5.01 -0.11 15.00
C ALA A 22 -5.34 -1.18 13.96
N ASP A 23 -6.63 -1.49 13.90
CA ASP A 23 -7.24 -2.40 12.93
C ASP A 23 -6.92 -1.98 11.48
N ASP A 24 -6.97 -2.95 10.57
CA ASP A 24 -6.82 -2.75 9.13
C ASP A 24 -7.74 -1.61 8.64
N ASP A 25 -8.97 -1.54 9.15
CA ASP A 25 -9.97 -0.52 8.80
C ASP A 25 -9.51 0.91 9.08
N ARG A 26 -8.79 1.13 10.19
CA ARG A 26 -8.29 2.47 10.54
C ARG A 26 -7.11 2.87 9.66
N CYS A 27 -6.30 1.90 9.23
CA CYS A 27 -5.23 2.12 8.26
C CYS A 27 -5.83 2.44 6.87
N CYS A 28 -6.82 1.66 6.43
CA CYS A 28 -7.58 1.91 5.21
C CYS A 28 -8.17 3.33 5.22
N ALA A 29 -8.88 3.72 6.28
CA ALA A 29 -9.49 5.05 6.36
C ALA A 29 -8.48 6.21 6.34
N ARG A 30 -7.21 5.99 6.72
CA ARG A 30 -6.13 7.00 6.58
C ARG A 30 -5.61 7.05 5.15
N ILE A 31 -5.48 5.89 4.51
CA ILE A 31 -5.03 5.79 3.12
C ILE A 31 -6.11 6.36 2.19
N ASP A 32 -7.39 6.02 2.39
CA ASP A 32 -8.50 6.52 1.60
C ASP A 32 -8.58 8.04 1.65
N ARG A 33 -8.52 8.64 2.86
CA ARG A 33 -8.43 10.10 3.01
C ARG A 33 -7.22 10.72 2.30
N TYR A 34 -6.09 10.03 2.30
CA TYR A 34 -4.91 10.48 1.56
C TYR A 34 -5.14 10.41 0.04
N LEU A 35 -5.74 9.34 -0.46
CA LEU A 35 -6.04 9.19 -1.88
C LEU A 35 -7.13 10.17 -2.35
N ASP A 36 -8.11 10.48 -1.50
CA ASP A 36 -9.15 11.49 -1.78
C ASP A 36 -8.59 12.92 -1.85
N THR A 37 -7.54 13.21 -1.05
CA THR A 37 -6.91 14.54 -1.01
C THR A 37 -5.86 14.74 -2.08
N VAL A 38 -5.33 13.66 -2.64
CA VAL A 38 -4.35 13.69 -3.72
C VAL A 38 -5.12 13.49 -5.02
N ASP A 39 -5.53 14.62 -5.60
CA ASP A 39 -6.33 14.75 -6.81
C ASP A 39 -6.26 13.55 -7.78
N LEU A 40 -7.44 13.04 -8.11
CA LEU A 40 -7.75 11.91 -9.00
C LEU A 40 -7.13 12.03 -10.41
N GLN A 41 -6.53 13.16 -10.76
CA GLN A 41 -5.89 13.40 -12.05
C GLN A 41 -4.66 12.52 -12.29
N MET A 42 -4.04 11.98 -11.22
CA MET A 42 -2.97 10.97 -11.32
C MET A 42 -3.46 9.52 -11.13
N MET A 43 -4.78 9.32 -10.95
CA MET A 43 -5.43 8.01 -10.98
C MET A 43 -5.96 7.66 -12.39
N ALA A 44 -5.76 8.56 -13.36
CA ALA A 44 -6.22 8.40 -14.74
C ALA A 44 -5.36 7.45 -15.58
N GLU A 45 -4.14 7.15 -15.16
CA GLU A 45 -3.46 5.96 -15.68
C GLU A 45 -3.65 4.83 -14.68
N PRO A 46 -4.63 3.93 -14.90
CA PRO A 46 -4.63 2.67 -14.18
C PRO A 46 -3.25 2.05 -14.30
N ILE A 47 -2.81 1.33 -13.28
CA ILE A 47 -1.67 0.41 -13.41
C ILE A 47 -1.95 -0.42 -14.69
N GLY A 48 -1.19 -0.15 -15.77
CA GLY A 48 -1.44 -0.70 -17.11
C GLY A 48 -2.28 0.16 -18.09
N ALA A 49 -2.15 1.49 -18.13
CA ALA A 49 -2.72 2.31 -19.20
C ALA A 49 -2.08 2.05 -20.60
N GLY A 50 -1.00 1.26 -20.67
CA GLY A 50 -0.53 0.61 -21.89
C GLY A 50 -1.47 -0.53 -22.29
N GLY A 51 -2.49 -0.18 -23.09
CA GLY A 51 -3.68 -0.99 -23.39
C GLY A 51 -3.42 -2.38 -23.99
N GLY A 52 -3.73 -3.40 -23.19
CA GLY A 52 -3.89 -4.78 -23.63
C GLY A 52 -4.79 -5.56 -22.67
N GLU A 53 -5.20 -6.76 -23.08
CA GLU A 53 -6.00 -7.70 -22.29
C GLU A 53 -5.38 -7.98 -20.90
N GLU A 54 -4.05 -8.04 -20.86
CA GLU A 54 -3.27 -8.25 -19.64
C GLU A 54 -3.46 -7.15 -18.59
N ALA A 55 -3.49 -5.88 -19.02
CA ALA A 55 -3.74 -4.78 -18.11
C ALA A 55 -5.18 -4.80 -17.56
N ALA A 56 -6.14 -5.26 -18.37
CA ALA A 56 -7.52 -5.45 -17.90
C ALA A 56 -7.61 -6.58 -16.89
N ARG A 57 -6.88 -7.68 -17.09
CA ARG A 57 -6.76 -8.78 -16.12
C ARG A 57 -6.17 -8.32 -14.81
N ILE A 58 -5.04 -7.61 -14.83
CA ILE A 58 -4.41 -7.06 -13.61
C ILE A 58 -5.40 -6.18 -12.84
N ARG A 59 -6.15 -5.30 -13.52
CA ARG A 59 -7.18 -4.48 -12.87
C ARG A 59 -8.26 -5.32 -12.19
N GLN A 60 -8.71 -6.42 -12.81
CA GLN A 60 -9.68 -7.31 -12.18
C GLN A 60 -9.12 -8.03 -10.95
N VAL A 61 -7.84 -8.42 -10.96
CA VAL A 61 -7.20 -9.01 -9.77
C VAL A 61 -7.14 -7.98 -8.66
N VAL A 62 -6.63 -6.79 -8.95
CA VAL A 62 -6.50 -5.70 -7.97
C VAL A 62 -7.86 -5.30 -7.38
N ALA A 63 -8.94 -5.32 -8.17
CA ALA A 63 -10.28 -5.03 -7.68
C ALA A 63 -10.80 -6.03 -6.64
N LYS A 64 -10.35 -7.30 -6.69
CA LYS A 64 -10.78 -8.39 -5.81
C LYS A 64 -9.91 -8.55 -4.56
N MET A 65 -8.77 -7.84 -4.49
CA MET A 65 -7.87 -7.86 -3.33
C MET A 65 -8.55 -7.30 -2.07
N GLN A 66 -8.07 -7.74 -0.91
CA GLN A 66 -8.42 -7.11 0.36
C GLN A 66 -8.13 -5.60 0.32
N PRO A 67 -8.97 -4.74 0.94
CA PRO A 67 -8.85 -3.28 0.84
C PRO A 67 -7.45 -2.75 1.16
N LEU A 68 -6.86 -3.22 2.27
CA LEU A 68 -5.53 -2.77 2.71
C LEU A 68 -4.41 -3.24 1.76
N THR A 69 -4.51 -4.47 1.27
CA THR A 69 -3.58 -5.05 0.29
C THR A 69 -3.61 -4.27 -1.02
N ARG A 70 -4.81 -3.97 -1.53
CA ARG A 70 -5.01 -3.11 -2.70
C ARG A 70 -4.44 -1.71 -2.50
N ALA A 71 -4.75 -1.09 -1.37
CA ALA A 71 -4.31 0.26 -1.04
C ALA A 71 -2.78 0.35 -0.98
N ILE A 72 -2.12 -0.62 -0.34
CA ILE A 72 -0.65 -0.69 -0.28
C ILE A 72 -0.05 -0.86 -1.68
N LEU A 73 -0.64 -1.69 -2.54
CA LEU A 73 -0.18 -1.83 -3.93
C LEU A 73 -0.28 -0.49 -4.69
N ILE A 74 -1.38 0.24 -4.55
CA ILE A 74 -1.57 1.56 -5.19
C ILE A 74 -0.52 2.56 -4.68
N LEU A 75 -0.24 2.59 -3.38
CA LEU A 75 0.76 3.49 -2.81
C LEU A 75 2.19 3.17 -3.29
N VAL A 76 2.58 1.89 -3.29
CA VAL A 76 3.94 1.50 -3.66
C VAL A 76 4.15 1.57 -5.17
N VAL A 77 3.21 1.04 -5.97
CA VAL A 77 3.37 0.92 -7.43
C VAL A 77 2.86 2.14 -8.16
N GLY A 78 1.65 2.60 -7.81
CA GLY A 78 0.99 3.74 -8.47
C GLY A 78 1.55 5.07 -8.01
N ARG A 79 1.80 5.25 -6.70
CA ARG A 79 2.36 6.48 -6.13
C ARG A 79 3.87 6.46 -5.95
N LYS A 80 4.54 5.35 -6.29
CA LYS A 80 6.01 5.18 -6.18
C LYS A 80 6.56 5.43 -4.77
N MET A 81 5.73 5.23 -3.74
CA MET A 81 6.17 5.39 -2.36
C MET A 81 7.06 4.24 -1.92
N SER A 82 8.09 4.57 -1.14
CA SER A 82 8.89 3.52 -0.48
C SER A 82 8.10 2.87 0.68
N VAL A 83 8.49 1.66 1.06
CA VAL A 83 7.91 0.97 2.23
C VAL A 83 8.05 1.81 3.50
N ALA A 84 9.20 2.47 3.68
CA ALA A 84 9.46 3.36 4.81
C ALA A 84 8.55 4.59 4.81
N GLU A 85 8.29 5.17 3.63
CA GLU A 85 7.37 6.29 3.47
C GLU A 85 5.92 5.89 3.80
N VAL A 86 5.46 4.74 3.30
CA VAL A 86 4.12 4.21 3.63
C VAL A 86 4.00 3.95 5.14
N SER A 87 5.00 3.30 5.73
CA SER A 87 5.10 3.03 7.17
C SER A 87 4.94 4.30 8.00
N LEU A 88 5.77 5.32 7.72
CA LEU A 88 5.76 6.58 8.43
C LEU A 88 4.43 7.34 8.26
N ARG A 89 3.94 7.43 7.02
CA ARG A 89 2.78 8.24 6.67
C ARG A 89 1.47 7.67 7.20
N PHE A 90 1.34 6.34 7.16
CA PHE A 90 0.10 5.65 7.53
C PHE A 90 0.17 4.95 8.89
N GLY A 91 1.31 5.04 9.59
CA GLY A 91 1.44 4.54 10.95
C GLY A 91 1.51 3.03 11.04
N MET A 92 2.11 2.40 10.04
CA MET A 92 2.18 0.95 9.90
C MET A 92 3.63 0.49 10.06
N ARG A 93 3.85 -0.71 10.60
CA ARG A 93 5.15 -1.36 10.62
C ARG A 93 5.56 -1.71 9.20
N GLU A 94 6.83 -1.49 8.87
CA GLU A 94 7.36 -1.84 7.56
C GLU A 94 7.17 -3.32 7.23
N GLU A 95 7.24 -4.21 8.24
CA GLU A 95 6.99 -5.64 8.04
C GLU A 95 5.55 -5.92 7.60
N ARG A 96 4.57 -5.17 8.14
CA ARG A 96 3.16 -5.28 7.76
C ARG A 96 2.95 -4.76 6.34
N VAL A 97 3.53 -3.62 6.00
CA VAL A 97 3.51 -3.07 4.63
C VAL A 97 4.11 -4.08 3.65
N CYS A 98 5.29 -4.63 3.96
CA CYS A 98 5.93 -5.67 3.15
C CYS A 98 5.07 -6.92 2.99
N ARG A 99 4.38 -7.37 4.06
CA ARG A 99 3.51 -8.55 4.00
C ARG A 99 2.37 -8.35 3.00
N HIS A 100 1.63 -7.24 3.11
CA HIS A 100 0.55 -6.93 2.19
C HIS A 100 1.06 -6.70 0.76
N TYR A 101 2.21 -6.04 0.60
CA TYR A 101 2.81 -5.86 -0.71
C TYR A 101 3.17 -7.19 -1.37
N ARG A 102 3.80 -8.13 -0.64
CA ARG A 102 4.10 -9.47 -1.16
C ARG A 102 2.84 -10.26 -1.48
N ALA A 103 1.80 -10.16 -0.64
CA ALA A 103 0.50 -10.79 -0.93
C ALA A 103 -0.12 -10.24 -2.22
N ALA A 104 -0.12 -8.92 -2.40
CA ALA A 104 -0.62 -8.27 -3.60
C ALA A 104 0.13 -8.72 -4.87
N VAL A 105 1.47 -8.74 -4.82
CA VAL A 105 2.29 -9.22 -5.94
C VAL A 105 2.02 -10.70 -6.21
N GLY A 106 1.96 -11.53 -5.17
CA GLY A 106 1.66 -12.96 -5.31
C GLY A 106 0.30 -13.23 -5.95
N GLU A 107 -0.74 -12.46 -5.60
CA GLU A 107 -2.06 -12.57 -6.21
C GLU A 107 -2.07 -12.16 -7.68
N VAL A 108 -1.29 -11.14 -8.07
CA VAL A 108 -1.13 -10.75 -9.48
C VAL A 108 -0.39 -11.84 -10.24
N THR A 109 0.75 -12.31 -9.73
CA THR A 109 1.58 -13.33 -10.37
C THR A 109 0.84 -14.66 -10.53
N ALA A 110 0.15 -15.15 -9.49
CA ALA A 110 -0.58 -16.42 -9.55
C ALA A 110 -1.69 -16.41 -10.62
N ARG A 111 -2.25 -15.23 -10.94
CA ARG A 111 -3.25 -15.09 -11.99
C ARG A 111 -2.63 -15.05 -13.37
N CYS A 112 -1.51 -14.35 -13.54
CA CYS A 112 -0.74 -14.33 -14.77
C CYS A 112 -0.25 -15.74 -15.15
N ASP A 113 0.17 -16.55 -14.16
CA ASP A 113 0.64 -17.92 -14.39
C ASP A 113 -0.50 -18.89 -14.74
N ALA A 114 -1.68 -18.71 -14.16
CA ALA A 114 -2.87 -19.53 -14.45
C ALA A 114 -3.37 -19.33 -15.90
N ASP A 115 -3.17 -18.15 -16.46
CA ASP A 115 -3.58 -17.80 -17.83
C ASP A 115 -2.45 -18.07 -18.87
N GLY A 116 -1.23 -18.42 -18.42
CA GLY A 116 -0.08 -18.75 -19.27
C GLY A 116 0.01 -20.23 -19.71
N VAL A 117 -0.97 -21.05 -19.37
CA VAL A 117 -1.11 -22.43 -19.86
C VAL A 117 -2.04 -22.42 -21.08
N THR A 118 -1.50 -21.99 -22.23
CA THR A 118 -2.05 -22.30 -23.56
C THR A 118 -0.91 -22.61 -24.52
#